data_AF-A0A842S3L9-F1
#
_entry.id   AF-A0A842S3L9-F1
#
_cell.length_a   1.000
_cell.length_b   1.000
_cell.length_c   1.000
_cell.angle_alpha   90.00
_cell.angle_beta   90.00
_cell.angle_gamma   90.00
#
_symmetry.space_group_name_H-M   'P 1'
#
loop_
_entity.id
_entity.type
_entity.pdbx_description
1 polymer ?
#
loop_
_entity_poly.entity_id
_entity_poly.type
_entity_poly.pdbx_seq_one_letter_code
_entity_poly.pdbx_strand_id
1 'polypeptide(L)'
;MPFDVSAFKVLIKKIFPPKKSVYTVDIDKDNIADAILIRAVNVVFPLQIPTEFKIESFDQEELKNELDHGKIAIDNYIRFYLDGEKLLSSDESIDTEKIQQKFELYLKNKQYSFRDIIDGNLAGEVIGLGDEIFMLIHVSQETLDKLNEGPHEILIESEMISSLIIDFEITEENLNRSFPFK
;
A
#
# COMPACT_ATOMS: atom_id res chain seq x y z
N MET A 1 -13.50 4.66 -28.58
CA MET A 1 -13.00 3.28 -28.68
C MET A 1 -13.07 2.67 -27.29
N PRO A 2 -13.62 1.45 -27.10
CA PRO A 2 -13.50 0.78 -25.81
C PRO A 2 -12.01 0.49 -25.56
N PHE A 3 -11.48 0.96 -24.43
CA PHE A 3 -10.11 0.63 -24.04
C PHE A 3 -10.03 -0.89 -23.79
N ASP A 4 -9.04 -1.54 -24.41
CA ASP A 4 -8.76 -2.95 -24.13
C ASP A 4 -8.12 -3.07 -22.75
N VAL A 5 -8.96 -3.30 -21.74
CA VAL A 5 -8.58 -3.44 -20.33
C VAL A 5 -7.74 -4.71 -20.10
N SER A 6 -7.65 -5.62 -21.08
CA SER A 6 -6.88 -6.86 -20.98
C SER A 6 -5.39 -6.58 -20.83
N ALA A 7 -4.86 -5.57 -21.53
CA ALA A 7 -3.46 -5.16 -21.41
C ALA A 7 -3.15 -4.62 -20.00
N PHE A 8 -4.09 -3.87 -19.40
CA PHE A 8 -3.97 -3.36 -18.04
C PHE A 8 -4.01 -4.49 -17.01
N LYS A 9 -4.90 -5.48 -17.16
CA LYS A 9 -4.94 -6.67 -16.30
C LYS A 9 -3.64 -7.46 -16.34
N VAL A 10 -3.05 -7.65 -17.53
CA VAL A 10 -1.76 -8.32 -17.68
C VAL A 10 -0.64 -7.50 -17.02
N LEU A 11 -0.70 -6.18 -17.10
CA LEU A 11 0.27 -5.28 -16.46
C LEU A 11 0.21 -5.39 -14.93
N ILE A 12 -1.00 -5.28 -14.35
CA ILE A 12 -1.23 -5.41 -12.91
C ILE A 12 -0.73 -6.76 -12.40
N LYS A 13 -1.01 -7.87 -13.10
CA LYS A 13 -0.50 -9.21 -12.72
C LYS A 13 1.02 -9.35 -12.80
N LYS A 14 1.70 -8.51 -13.58
CA LYS A 14 3.17 -8.49 -13.61
C LYS A 14 3.75 -7.63 -12.50
N ILE A 15 3.07 -6.53 -12.14
CA ILE A 15 3.47 -5.65 -11.02
C ILE A 15 3.19 -6.33 -9.68
N PHE A 16 2.05 -7.00 -9.57
CA PHE A 16 1.58 -7.76 -8.41
C PHE A 16 1.37 -9.23 -8.81
N PRO A 17 2.43 -10.06 -8.82
CA PRO A 17 2.28 -11.47 -9.13
C PRO A 17 1.43 -12.17 -8.05
N PRO A 18 0.33 -12.87 -8.38
CA PRO A 18 -0.67 -13.33 -7.41
C PRO A 18 -0.17 -14.17 -6.23
N LYS A 19 0.98 -14.83 -6.35
CA LYS A 19 1.59 -15.65 -5.28
C LYS A 19 2.80 -14.99 -4.61
N LYS A 20 3.20 -13.80 -5.06
CA LYS A 20 4.45 -13.14 -4.66
C LYS A 20 4.30 -11.65 -4.38
N SER A 21 3.06 -11.17 -4.27
CA SER A 21 2.75 -9.76 -4.06
C SER A 21 2.17 -9.45 -2.71
N VAL A 22 1.65 -10.42 -1.94
CA VAL A 22 1.06 -10.17 -0.63
C VAL A 22 1.55 -11.24 0.35
N TYR A 23 1.93 -10.79 1.55
CA TYR A 23 2.47 -11.63 2.61
C TYR A 23 1.91 -11.16 3.95
N THR A 24 1.69 -12.07 4.89
CA THR A 24 1.64 -11.67 6.32
C THR A 24 3.06 -11.67 6.85
N VAL A 25 3.42 -10.62 7.58
CA VAL A 25 4.78 -10.42 8.07
C VAL A 25 4.81 -10.21 9.57
N ASP A 26 5.86 -10.75 10.18
CA ASP A 26 6.28 -10.49 11.55
C ASP A 26 7.39 -9.43 11.49
N ILE A 27 7.05 -8.22 11.93
CA ILE A 27 7.97 -7.08 11.97
C ILE A 27 8.88 -7.16 13.20
N ASP A 28 8.34 -7.54 14.35
CA ASP A 28 9.01 -7.48 15.65
C ASP A 28 9.84 -8.74 15.99
N LYS A 29 9.80 -9.76 15.13
CA LYS A 29 10.50 -11.05 15.23
C LYS A 29 10.08 -11.89 16.43
N ASP A 30 8.82 -11.78 16.86
CA ASP A 30 8.25 -12.57 17.96
C ASP A 30 7.57 -13.87 17.48
N ASN A 31 7.61 -14.15 16.17
CA ASN A 31 6.94 -15.20 15.43
C ASN A 31 5.41 -15.04 15.32
N ILE A 32 4.89 -13.84 15.56
CA ILE A 32 3.49 -13.49 15.36
C ILE A 32 3.43 -12.45 14.25
N ALA A 33 2.64 -12.72 13.21
CA ALA A 33 2.42 -11.74 12.16
C ALA A 33 1.63 -10.55 12.74
N ASP A 34 2.04 -9.34 12.39
CA ASP A 34 1.45 -8.08 12.86
C ASP A 34 1.13 -7.11 11.70
N ALA A 35 1.54 -7.44 10.47
CA ALA A 35 1.23 -6.64 9.30
C ALA A 35 1.00 -7.44 8.02
N ILE A 36 0.38 -6.78 7.04
CA ILE A 36 0.28 -7.20 5.66
C ILE A 36 1.33 -6.45 4.85
N LEU A 37 2.16 -7.19 4.13
CA LEU A 37 3.14 -6.66 3.19
C LEU A 37 2.62 -6.82 1.77
N ILE A 38 2.44 -5.71 1.07
CA ILE A 38 2.19 -5.67 -0.38
C ILE A 38 3.49 -5.36 -1.09
N ARG A 39 3.96 -6.26 -1.94
CA ARG A 39 5.15 -6.13 -2.79
C ARG A 39 4.73 -5.90 -4.24
N ALA A 40 5.15 -4.77 -4.78
CA ALA A 40 5.06 -4.45 -6.20
C ALA A 40 6.45 -4.48 -6.84
N VAL A 41 6.53 -4.97 -8.08
CA VAL A 41 7.76 -4.97 -8.88
C VAL A 41 7.55 -4.11 -10.12
N ASN A 42 8.44 -3.14 -10.36
CA ASN A 42 8.37 -2.40 -11.61
C ASN A 42 8.92 -3.24 -12.77
N VAL A 43 8.04 -3.67 -13.66
CA VAL A 43 8.35 -4.59 -14.78
C VAL A 43 8.16 -3.97 -16.16
N VAL A 44 7.82 -2.68 -16.23
CA VAL A 44 7.36 -2.05 -17.48
C VAL A 44 8.44 -1.15 -18.06
N PHE A 45 8.83 -0.11 -17.34
CA PHE A 45 9.87 0.85 -17.71
C PHE A 45 10.29 1.67 -16.49
N PRO A 46 11.50 2.25 -16.47
CA PRO A 46 11.90 3.16 -15.40
C PRO A 46 10.93 4.34 -15.29
N LEU A 47 10.36 4.54 -14.10
CA LEU A 47 9.39 5.60 -13.81
C LEU A 47 10.08 6.66 -12.95
N GLN A 48 10.10 7.91 -13.40
CA GLN A 48 10.49 9.01 -12.53
C GLN A 48 9.26 9.53 -11.82
N ILE A 49 9.30 9.57 -10.49
CA ILE A 49 8.25 10.22 -9.70
C ILE A 49 8.32 11.72 -10.01
N PRO A 50 7.23 12.33 -10.50
CA PRO A 50 7.26 13.71 -10.95
C PRO A 50 7.62 14.65 -9.80
N THR A 51 8.37 15.71 -10.11
CA THR A 51 8.85 16.69 -9.13
C THR A 51 7.69 17.49 -8.51
N GLU A 52 6.58 17.61 -9.24
CA GLU A 52 5.33 18.22 -8.79
C GLU A 52 4.20 17.20 -8.98
N PHE A 53 3.54 16.82 -7.89
CA PHE A 53 2.41 15.89 -7.92
C PHE A 53 1.08 16.67 -7.92
N LYS A 54 0.69 17.28 -9.05
CA LYS A 54 -0.63 17.94 -9.16
C LYS A 54 -1.70 16.92 -9.52
N ILE A 55 -2.48 16.52 -8.53
CA ILE A 55 -3.71 15.76 -8.75
C ILE A 55 -4.83 16.79 -8.75
N GLU A 56 -5.51 16.96 -9.88
CA GLU A 56 -6.50 18.05 -10.09
C GLU A 56 -7.65 18.06 -9.08
N SER A 57 -7.88 16.95 -8.37
CA SER A 57 -8.90 16.78 -7.32
C SER A 57 -8.35 16.74 -5.89
N PHE A 58 -7.07 17.05 -5.68
CA PHE A 58 -6.42 16.93 -4.37
C PHE A 58 -5.81 18.24 -3.92
N ASP A 59 -6.33 18.78 -2.83
CA ASP A 59 -5.75 19.95 -2.18
C ASP A 59 -4.62 19.51 -1.24
N GLN A 60 -3.39 19.61 -1.73
CA GLN A 60 -2.19 19.33 -0.93
C GLN A 60 -2.05 20.26 0.28
N GLU A 61 -2.57 21.49 0.21
CA GLU A 61 -2.55 22.40 1.35
C GLU A 61 -3.55 21.97 2.42
N GLU A 62 -4.75 21.50 2.02
CA GLU A 62 -5.73 20.93 2.95
C GLU A 62 -5.15 19.73 3.70
N LEU A 63 -4.52 18.78 2.99
CA LEU A 63 -3.97 17.60 3.62
C LEU A 63 -2.72 17.89 4.48
N LYS A 64 -1.88 18.86 4.06
CA LYS A 64 -0.80 19.37 4.91
C LYS A 64 -1.34 20.04 6.17
N ASN A 65 -2.40 20.83 6.04
CA ASN A 65 -3.08 21.41 7.19
C ASN A 65 -3.63 20.32 8.11
N GLU A 66 -4.31 19.30 7.60
CA GLU A 66 -4.81 18.19 8.42
C GLU A 66 -3.67 17.40 9.12
N LEU A 67 -2.53 17.18 8.42
CA LEU A 67 -1.32 16.61 9.00
C LEU A 67 -0.77 17.48 10.14
N ASP A 68 -0.66 18.79 9.93
CA ASP A 68 -0.09 19.71 10.92
C ASP A 68 -1.02 19.92 12.13
N HIS A 69 -2.34 19.75 11.95
CA HIS A 69 -3.33 19.78 13.04
C HIS A 69 -3.55 18.41 13.70
N GLY A 70 -2.77 17.40 13.30
CA GLY A 70 -2.68 16.10 13.98
C GLY A 70 -3.86 15.18 13.76
N LYS A 71 -4.76 15.46 12.81
CA LYS A 71 -5.95 14.64 12.54
C LYS A 71 -6.17 14.49 11.05
N ILE A 72 -5.93 13.28 10.53
CA ILE A 72 -6.29 12.91 9.18
C ILE A 72 -7.30 11.76 9.19
N ALA A 73 -8.30 11.86 8.33
CA ALA A 73 -9.18 10.76 8.00
C ALA A 73 -8.70 10.12 6.68
N ILE A 74 -7.80 9.13 6.75
CA ILE A 74 -7.21 8.47 5.56
C ILE A 74 -8.29 7.93 4.62
N ASP A 75 -9.39 7.42 5.18
CA ASP A 75 -10.50 6.84 4.41
C ASP A 75 -11.23 7.83 3.50
N ASN A 76 -11.03 9.14 3.69
CA ASN A 76 -11.49 10.15 2.75
C ASN A 76 -10.66 10.15 1.45
N TYR A 77 -9.42 9.67 1.52
CA TYR A 77 -8.45 9.72 0.43
C TYR A 77 -8.19 8.34 -0.18
N ILE A 78 -7.99 7.32 0.67
CA ILE A 78 -7.70 5.94 0.27
C ILE A 78 -8.43 4.98 1.23
N ARG A 79 -9.18 4.03 0.67
CA ARG A 79 -9.87 2.98 1.41
C ARG A 79 -9.29 1.63 1.01
N PHE A 80 -8.93 0.84 2.01
CA PHE A 80 -8.42 -0.51 1.79
C PHE A 80 -9.48 -1.52 2.21
N TYR A 81 -9.74 -2.49 1.36
CA TYR A 81 -10.63 -3.60 1.61
C TYR A 81 -9.87 -4.92 1.44
N LEU A 82 -10.11 -5.86 2.33
CA LEU A 82 -9.66 -7.23 2.25
C LEU A 82 -10.89 -8.14 2.20
N ASP A 83 -11.04 -8.89 1.11
CA ASP A 83 -12.20 -9.76 0.85
C ASP A 83 -13.56 -9.04 1.02
N GLY A 84 -13.60 -7.75 0.66
CA GLY A 84 -14.76 -6.88 0.79
C GLY A 84 -14.95 -6.24 2.17
N GLU A 85 -14.14 -6.60 3.17
CA GLU A 85 -14.16 -5.96 4.49
C GLU A 85 -13.15 -4.81 4.57
N LYS A 86 -13.56 -3.68 5.14
CA LYS A 86 -12.70 -2.51 5.26
C LYS A 86 -11.58 -2.76 6.29
N LEU A 87 -10.32 -2.63 5.87
CA LEU A 87 -9.14 -2.87 6.71
C LEU A 87 -8.91 -1.77 7.75
N LEU A 88 -9.30 -0.54 7.43
CA LEU A 88 -9.16 0.62 8.29
C LEU A 88 -10.53 1.27 8.48
N SER A 89 -11.02 1.30 9.71
CA SER A 89 -12.28 1.97 10.04
C SER A 89 -12.01 3.39 10.54
N SER A 90 -12.68 4.36 9.90
CA SER A 90 -12.62 5.82 10.10
C SER A 90 -13.31 6.34 11.36
N ASP A 91 -13.80 5.48 12.26
CA ASP A 91 -14.59 5.95 13.41
C ASP A 91 -13.77 6.84 14.38
N GLU A 92 -12.45 6.90 14.21
CA GLU A 92 -11.57 7.84 14.88
C GLU A 92 -10.79 8.63 13.84
N SER A 93 -10.85 9.97 13.89
CA SER A 93 -9.80 10.80 13.29
C SER A 93 -8.46 10.27 13.79
N ILE A 94 -7.69 9.62 12.92
CA ILE A 94 -6.47 8.94 13.34
C ILE A 94 -5.43 10.02 13.59
N ASP A 95 -4.83 9.99 14.78
CA ASP A 95 -3.68 10.82 15.07
C ASP A 95 -2.61 10.57 14.00
N THR A 96 -2.06 11.63 13.44
CA THR A 96 -1.01 11.55 12.42
C THR A 96 0.17 10.69 12.83
N GLU A 97 0.51 10.62 14.12
CA GLU A 97 1.53 9.70 14.63
C GLU A 97 1.11 8.23 14.46
N LYS A 98 -0.18 7.91 14.70
CA LYS A 98 -0.73 6.57 14.50
C LYS A 98 -0.84 6.20 13.02
N ILE A 99 -1.02 7.17 12.12
CA ILE A 99 -1.02 6.93 10.67
C ILE A 99 0.37 6.49 10.19
N GLN A 100 1.42 7.16 10.65
CA GLN A 100 2.80 6.80 10.33
C GLN A 100 3.17 5.41 10.84
N GLN A 101 2.57 4.98 11.95
CA GLN A 101 2.72 3.62 12.47
C GLN A 101 1.92 2.58 11.70
N LYS A 102 0.85 2.97 10.99
CA LYS A 102 0.00 2.04 10.25
C LYS A 102 0.46 1.77 8.83
N PHE A 103 1.12 2.74 8.21
CA PHE A 103 1.61 2.63 6.83
C PHE A 103 3.09 2.94 6.72
N GLU A 104 3.85 1.99 6.18
CA GLU A 104 5.25 2.19 5.85
C GLU A 104 5.47 1.86 4.37
N LEU A 105 6.10 2.77 3.63
CA LEU A 105 6.49 2.54 2.24
C LEU A 105 7.99 2.33 2.19
N TYR A 106 8.44 1.28 1.52
CA TYR A 106 9.85 1.06 1.22
C TYR A 106 10.05 1.07 -0.29
N LEU A 107 10.95 1.93 -0.75
CA LEU A 107 11.37 1.99 -2.15
C LEU A 107 12.89 1.90 -2.16
N LYS A 108 13.45 0.91 -2.89
CA LYS A 108 14.90 0.68 -2.97
C LYS A 108 15.59 0.60 -1.60
N ASN A 109 14.98 -0.10 -0.64
CA ASN A 109 15.46 -0.25 0.73
C ASN A 109 15.52 1.06 1.54
N LYS A 110 14.94 2.16 1.04
CA LYS A 110 14.70 3.37 1.81
C LYS A 110 13.26 3.35 2.33
N GLN A 111 13.09 3.61 3.61
CA GLN A 111 11.77 3.80 4.22
C GLN A 111 11.30 5.23 3.98
N TYR A 112 10.02 5.37 3.63
CA TYR A 112 9.29 6.62 3.49
C TYR A 112 8.05 6.55 4.36
N SER A 113 7.87 7.56 5.21
CA SER A 113 6.65 7.73 5.99
C SER A 113 5.51 8.29 5.13
N PHE A 114 4.28 8.24 5.63
CA PHE A 114 3.16 8.93 5.00
C PHE A 114 3.44 10.43 4.81
N ARG A 115 4.10 11.07 5.79
CA ARG A 115 4.51 12.49 5.69
C ARG A 115 5.50 12.72 4.55
N ASP A 116 6.47 11.84 4.37
CA ASP A 116 7.42 11.94 3.25
C ASP A 116 6.74 11.87 1.89
N ILE A 117 5.65 11.09 1.78
CA ILE A 117 4.86 10.98 0.56
C ILE A 117 4.13 12.30 0.28
N ILE A 118 3.48 12.88 1.29
CA ILE A 118 2.72 14.13 1.16
C ILE A 118 3.62 15.35 0.95
N ASP A 119 4.78 15.39 1.63
CA ASP A 119 5.76 16.46 1.48
C ASP A 119 6.49 16.40 0.14
N GLY A 120 6.30 15.31 -0.63
CA GLY A 120 6.93 15.13 -1.93
C GLY A 120 8.39 14.73 -1.83
N ASN A 121 8.83 14.09 -0.74
CA ASN A 121 10.21 13.64 -0.56
C ASN A 121 10.57 12.47 -1.50
N LEU A 122 9.57 11.85 -2.13
CA LEU A 122 9.77 10.89 -3.23
C LEU A 122 9.94 11.58 -4.60
N ALA A 123 9.73 12.89 -4.68
CA ALA A 123 9.74 13.62 -5.93
C ALA A 123 11.14 13.59 -6.58
N GLY A 124 11.19 13.22 -7.85
CA GLY A 124 12.44 13.05 -8.59
C GLY A 124 13.13 11.68 -8.41
N GLU A 125 12.69 10.83 -7.47
CA GLU A 125 13.18 9.46 -7.36
C GLU A 125 12.81 8.66 -8.63
N VAL A 126 13.73 7.81 -9.07
CA VAL A 126 13.56 6.99 -10.29
C VAL A 126 13.33 5.55 -9.88
N ILE A 127 12.13 5.01 -10.08
CA ILE A 127 11.83 3.59 -9.91
C ILE A 127 12.34 2.86 -11.15
N GLY A 128 13.51 2.23 -11.06
CA GLY A 128 14.13 1.47 -12.13
C GLY A 128 13.36 0.22 -12.52
N LEU A 129 13.74 -0.39 -13.64
CA LEU A 129 13.21 -1.70 -14.03
C LEU A 129 13.74 -2.77 -13.08
N GLY A 130 12.86 -3.57 -12.49
CA GLY A 130 13.17 -4.58 -11.49
C GLY A 130 13.22 -4.04 -10.05
N ASP A 131 13.07 -2.72 -9.85
CA ASP A 131 12.96 -2.18 -8.50
C ASP A 131 11.67 -2.66 -7.82
N GLU A 132 11.78 -2.86 -6.51
CA GLU A 132 10.70 -3.35 -5.67
C GLU A 132 10.20 -2.23 -4.77
N ILE A 133 8.87 -2.17 -4.66
CA ILE A 133 8.15 -1.29 -3.76
C ILE A 133 7.45 -2.18 -2.75
N PHE A 134 7.67 -1.91 -1.48
CA PHE A 134 7.01 -2.62 -0.40
C PHE A 134 6.13 -1.66 0.36
N MET A 135 4.87 -2.03 0.56
CA MET A 135 3.92 -1.29 1.38
C MET A 135 3.54 -2.19 2.54
N LEU A 136 3.84 -1.75 3.76
CA LEU A 136 3.36 -2.41 4.98
C LEU A 136 2.11 -1.73 5.46
N ILE A 137 1.13 -2.55 5.80
CA ILE A 137 -0.12 -2.14 6.42
C ILE A 137 -0.23 -2.91 7.72
N HIS A 138 -0.05 -2.20 8.84
CA HIS A 138 -0.25 -2.79 10.16
C HIS A 138 -1.75 -2.98 10.38
N VAL A 139 -2.14 -4.20 10.75
CA VAL A 139 -3.54 -4.62 10.89
C VAL A 139 -3.75 -5.31 12.23
N SER A 140 -5.01 -5.37 12.67
CA SER A 140 -5.34 -6.10 13.89
C SER A 140 -5.13 -7.61 13.71
N GLN A 141 -4.88 -8.33 14.80
CA GLN A 141 -4.82 -9.79 14.79
C GLN A 141 -6.11 -10.41 14.21
N GLU A 142 -7.28 -9.84 14.53
CA GLU A 142 -8.56 -10.27 13.95
C GLU A 142 -8.58 -10.24 12.42
N THR A 143 -7.90 -9.25 11.82
CA THR A 143 -7.78 -9.14 10.36
C THR A 143 -6.85 -10.21 9.81
N LEU A 144 -5.72 -10.46 10.50
CA LEU A 144 -4.75 -11.47 10.09
C LEU A 144 -5.31 -12.90 10.20
N ASP A 145 -6.13 -13.17 11.22
CA ASP A 145 -6.78 -14.46 11.44
C ASP A 145 -7.77 -14.82 10.31
N LYS A 146 -8.21 -13.83 9.52
CA LYS A 146 -9.06 -14.04 8.33
C LYS A 146 -8.24 -14.47 7.11
N LEU A 147 -6.94 -14.15 7.05
CA LEU A 147 -6.02 -14.55 5.99
C LEU A 147 -5.59 -16.01 6.15
N ASN A 148 -6.50 -16.92 5.81
CA ASN A 148 -6.26 -18.35 5.80
C ASN A 148 -5.65 -18.79 4.46
N GLU A 149 -5.23 -20.04 4.32
CA GLU A 149 -4.78 -20.52 3.01
C GLU A 149 -5.91 -20.47 1.98
N GLY A 150 -5.62 -19.93 0.80
CA GLY A 150 -6.60 -19.80 -0.26
C GLY A 150 -6.53 -18.47 -1.02
N PRO A 151 -7.50 -18.25 -1.93
CA PRO A 151 -7.60 -17.03 -2.70
C PRO A 151 -8.17 -15.88 -1.87
N HIS A 152 -7.60 -14.70 -2.04
CA HIS A 152 -7.99 -13.46 -1.38
C HIS A 152 -7.91 -12.28 -2.35
N GLU A 153 -8.56 -11.18 -1.99
CA GLU A 153 -8.56 -9.94 -2.76
C GLU A 153 -8.27 -8.74 -1.88
N ILE A 154 -7.31 -7.90 -2.28
CA ILE A 154 -7.17 -6.53 -1.75
C ILE A 154 -7.71 -5.56 -2.79
N LEU A 155 -8.71 -4.78 -2.39
CA LEU A 155 -9.24 -3.67 -3.15
C LEU A 155 -8.77 -2.36 -2.51
N ILE A 156 -8.10 -1.53 -3.30
CA ILE A 156 -7.68 -0.18 -2.93
C ILE A 156 -8.55 0.78 -3.72
N GLU A 157 -9.43 1.50 -3.03
CA GLU A 157 -10.24 2.56 -3.61
C GLU A 157 -9.65 3.93 -3.26
N SER A 158 -9.73 4.84 -4.20
CA SER A 158 -9.39 6.25 -3.97
C SER A 158 -10.28 7.10 -4.86
N GLU A 159 -10.65 8.28 -4.38
CA GLU A 159 -11.35 9.27 -5.20
C GLU A 159 -10.39 9.95 -6.20
N MET A 160 -9.08 9.70 -6.06
CA MET A 160 -8.00 10.36 -6.78
C MET A 160 -7.43 9.51 -7.92
N ILE A 161 -7.52 8.18 -7.81
CA ILE A 161 -7.03 7.21 -8.80
C ILE A 161 -8.07 6.12 -9.03
N SER A 162 -7.99 5.45 -10.17
CA SER A 162 -8.85 4.28 -10.43
C SER A 162 -8.62 3.20 -9.37
N SER A 163 -9.70 2.57 -8.92
CA SER A 163 -9.62 1.47 -7.96
C SER A 163 -8.69 0.37 -8.47
N LEU A 164 -7.81 -0.10 -7.58
CA LEU A 164 -6.85 -1.15 -7.83
C LEU A 164 -7.32 -2.42 -7.13
N ILE A 165 -7.48 -3.50 -7.90
CA ILE A 165 -7.79 -4.83 -7.39
C ILE A 165 -6.54 -5.70 -7.52
N ILE A 166 -6.13 -6.30 -6.40
CA ILE A 166 -5.00 -7.20 -6.29
C ILE A 166 -5.55 -8.57 -5.85
N ASP A 167 -5.68 -9.47 -6.82
CA ASP A 167 -5.95 -10.89 -6.53
C ASP A 167 -4.66 -11.54 -6.01
N PHE A 168 -4.73 -12.22 -4.86
CA PHE A 168 -3.61 -12.97 -4.33
C PHE A 168 -4.04 -14.32 -3.73
N GLU A 169 -3.06 -15.17 -3.47
CA GLU A 169 -3.28 -16.48 -2.87
C GLU A 169 -2.34 -16.65 -1.67
N ILE A 170 -2.91 -16.89 -0.50
CA ILE A 170 -2.17 -17.21 0.72
C ILE A 170 -1.87 -18.72 0.73
N THR A 171 -0.62 -19.04 1.06
CA THR A 171 -0.02 -20.36 1.14
C THR A 171 0.98 -20.37 2.30
N GLU A 172 1.44 -21.54 2.75
CA GLU A 172 2.55 -21.61 3.72
C GLU A 172 3.78 -20.77 3.33
N GLU A 173 4.03 -20.55 2.03
CA GLU A 173 5.17 -19.76 1.54
C GLU A 173 5.01 -18.24 1.69
N ASN A 174 3.85 -17.71 2.08
CA ASN A 174 3.67 -16.26 2.26
C ASN A 174 2.96 -15.89 3.56
N LEU A 175 2.75 -16.87 4.44
CA LEU A 175 2.38 -16.67 5.83
C LEU A 175 3.58 -16.38 6.71
N ASN A 176 3.40 -15.44 7.63
CA ASN A 176 4.27 -15.15 8.78
C ASN A 176 5.76 -15.04 8.40
N ARG A 177 6.05 -14.27 7.35
CA ARG A 177 7.41 -14.04 6.86
C ARG A 177 8.10 -12.98 7.73
N SER A 178 9.38 -13.20 8.05
CA SER A 178 10.16 -12.12 8.66
C SER A 178 10.29 -10.95 7.70
N PHE A 179 10.05 -9.73 8.20
CA PHE A 179 10.18 -8.54 7.39
C PHE A 179 11.66 -8.27 7.03
N PRO A 180 12.04 -8.13 5.74
CA PRO A 180 13.45 -8.11 5.33
C PRO A 180 14.23 -6.82 5.64
N PHE A 181 13.56 -5.76 6.10
CA PHE A 181 14.18 -4.44 6.28
C PHE A 181 14.30 -3.97 7.74
N LYS A 182 13.91 -4.79 8.72
CA LYS A 182 14.07 -4.54 10.16
C LYS A 182 14.76 -5.72 10.85
#